data_AF-A0A2N7PPZ6-F1
#
_entry.id   AF-A0A2N7PPZ6-F1
#
_cell.length_a   1.000
_cell.length_b   1.000
_cell.length_c   1.000
_cell.angle_alpha   90.00
_cell.angle_beta   90.00
_cell.angle_gamma   90.00
#
_symmetry.space_group_name_H-M   'P 1'
#
loop_
_entity.id
_entity.type
_entity.pdbx_description
1 polymer ?
#
loop_
_entity_poly.entity_id
_entity_poly.type
_entity_poly.pdbx_seq_one_letter_code
_entity_poly.pdbx_strand_id
1 'polypeptide(L)'
;MKNYGIYYQNLSELINLSKKDPKTALKRVCSEFESLIWYEILKGLDDTIIKSNFFPETLERKIFQDYLYQEIARAVSGRPGSLGDYLYGSLLKNAHFKYRINNADNK
;
A
#
# COMPACT_ATOMS: atom_id res chain seq x y z
N MET A 1 -10.43 -14.27 -15.98
CA MET A 1 -9.01 -13.83 -15.95
C MET A 1 -8.47 -14.13 -14.56
N LYS A 2 -7.40 -14.92 -14.43
CA LYS A 2 -6.80 -15.24 -13.12
C LYS A 2 -6.16 -13.95 -12.59
N ASN A 3 -6.67 -13.42 -11.49
CA ASN A 3 -6.06 -12.28 -10.81
C ASN A 3 -4.65 -12.68 -10.37
N TYR A 4 -3.64 -12.13 -11.02
CA TYR A 4 -2.26 -12.15 -10.54
C TYR A 4 -2.22 -11.23 -9.32
N GLY A 5 -2.58 -11.84 -8.18
CA GLY A 5 -2.99 -11.17 -6.96
C GLY A 5 -1.89 -10.29 -6.39
N ILE A 6 -2.33 -9.18 -5.85
CA ILE A 6 -1.47 -8.16 -5.31
C ILE A 6 -0.75 -8.68 -4.06
N TYR A 7 0.59 -8.58 -4.02
CA TYR A 7 1.40 -9.18 -2.95
C TYR A 7 1.53 -8.24 -1.73
N TYR A 8 0.42 -7.93 -1.06
CA TYR A 8 0.51 -7.13 0.18
C TYR A 8 1.14 -7.94 1.31
N GLN A 9 1.81 -7.24 2.22
CA GLN A 9 2.39 -7.86 3.41
C GLN A 9 1.29 -8.61 4.15
N ASN A 10 1.66 -9.79 4.67
CA ASN A 10 0.72 -10.73 5.24
C ASN A 10 -0.16 -10.02 6.29
N LEU A 11 -1.47 -9.89 6.03
CA LEU A 11 -2.42 -9.25 6.93
C LEU A 11 -2.32 -9.83 8.36
N SER A 12 -1.94 -11.10 8.47
CA SER A 12 -1.66 -11.77 9.75
C SER A 12 -0.47 -11.16 10.49
N GLU A 13 0.60 -10.77 9.80
CA GLU A 13 1.75 -10.06 10.37
C GLU A 13 1.30 -8.69 10.90
N LEU A 14 0.49 -7.96 10.13
CA LEU A 14 -0.08 -6.67 10.53
C LEU A 14 -1.01 -6.79 11.74
N ILE A 15 -1.87 -7.81 11.77
CA ILE A 15 -2.73 -8.11 12.92
C ILE A 15 -1.86 -8.42 14.15
N ASN A 16 -0.81 -9.22 14.00
CA ASN A 16 0.11 -9.54 15.10
C ASN A 16 0.88 -8.31 15.58
N LEU A 17 1.33 -7.44 14.66
CA LEU A 17 1.96 -6.18 14.97
C LEU A 17 0.99 -5.27 15.73
N SER A 18 -0.28 -5.20 15.33
CA SER A 18 -1.29 -4.37 15.99
C SER A 18 -1.55 -4.73 17.46
N LYS A 19 -1.27 -5.98 17.85
CA LYS A 19 -1.37 -6.44 19.24
C LYS A 19 -0.18 -6.02 20.09
N LYS A 20 1.00 -5.87 19.48
CA LYS A 20 2.26 -5.51 20.15
C LYS A 20 2.50 -4.00 20.13
N ASP A 21 2.36 -3.40 18.95
CA ASP A 21 2.56 -1.98 18.69
C ASP A 21 1.46 -1.49 17.73
N PRO A 22 0.30 -1.08 18.27
CA PRO A 22 -0.82 -0.59 17.46
C PRO A 22 -0.47 0.70 16.71
N LYS A 23 0.46 1.51 17.21
CA LYS A 23 0.84 2.78 16.59
C LYS A 23 1.64 2.54 15.31
N THR A 24 2.65 1.67 15.38
CA THR A 24 3.43 1.27 14.20
C THR A 24 2.58 0.48 13.22
N ALA A 25 1.69 -0.41 13.71
CA ALA A 25 0.75 -1.11 12.84
C ALA A 25 -0.16 -0.14 12.07
N LEU A 26 -0.72 0.87 12.73
CA LEU A 26 -1.57 1.87 12.09
C LEU A 26 -0.82 2.63 10.99
N LYS A 27 0.43 3.06 11.25
CA LYS A 27 1.27 3.72 10.25
C LYS A 27 1.52 2.82 9.04
N ARG A 28 1.84 1.55 9.28
CA ARG A 28 2.11 0.56 8.23
C ARG A 28 0.88 0.29 7.36
N VAL A 29 -0.30 0.11 7.96
CA VAL A 29 -1.57 -0.02 7.21
C VAL A 29 -1.85 1.19 6.34
N CYS A 30 -1.65 2.42 6.85
CA CYS A 30 -1.90 3.62 6.06
C CYS A 30 -0.96 3.72 4.85
N SER A 31 0.32 3.34 5.03
CA SER A 31 1.28 3.27 3.93
C SER A 31 0.93 2.17 2.91
N GLU A 32 0.51 1.00 3.36
CA GLU A 32 0.08 -0.08 2.47
C GLU A 32 -1.20 0.30 1.70
N PHE A 33 -2.15 0.97 2.37
CA PHE A 33 -3.34 1.50 1.74
C PHE A 33 -3.00 2.53 0.63
N GLU A 34 -2.07 3.44 0.91
CA GLU A 34 -1.58 4.39 -0.09
C GLU A 34 -0.94 3.66 -1.29
N SER A 35 -0.23 2.56 -1.06
CA SER A 35 0.36 1.78 -2.15
C SER A 35 -0.67 1.16 -3.09
N LEU A 36 -1.88 0.84 -2.59
CA LEU A 36 -2.98 0.38 -3.46
C LEU A 36 -3.32 1.47 -4.48
N ILE A 37 -3.41 2.71 -4.00
CA ILE A 37 -3.82 3.86 -4.79
C ILE A 37 -2.75 4.18 -5.82
N TRP A 38 -1.48 4.20 -5.42
CA TRP A 38 -0.38 4.42 -6.36
C TRP A 38 -0.32 3.34 -7.44
N TYR A 39 -0.54 2.08 -7.08
CA TYR A 39 -0.60 1.00 -8.05
C TYR A 39 -1.70 1.24 -9.09
N GLU A 40 -2.93 1.57 -8.67
CA GLU A 40 -4.02 1.87 -9.60
C GLU A 40 -3.74 3.11 -10.47
N ILE A 41 -3.12 4.15 -9.91
CA ILE A 41 -2.67 5.33 -10.68
C ILE A 41 -1.67 4.92 -11.75
N LEU A 42 -0.65 4.12 -11.41
CA LEU A 42 0.38 3.68 -12.34
C LEU A 42 -0.21 2.81 -13.47
N LYS A 43 -1.17 1.94 -13.16
CA LYS A 43 -1.90 1.19 -14.19
C LYS A 43 -2.71 2.11 -15.09
N GLY A 44 -3.44 3.06 -14.50
CA GLY A 44 -4.21 4.03 -15.28
C GLY A 44 -3.32 4.87 -16.20
N LEU A 45 -2.11 5.22 -15.75
CA LEU A 45 -1.12 5.91 -16.60
C LEU A 45 -0.61 5.02 -17.73
N ASP A 46 -0.33 3.75 -17.46
CA ASP A 46 0.09 2.77 -18.48
C ASP A 46 -0.96 2.64 -19.60
N ASP A 47 -2.25 2.64 -19.25
CA ASP A 47 -3.35 2.56 -20.20
C ASP A 47 -3.44 3.79 -21.15
N THR A 48 -2.80 4.91 -20.80
CA THR A 48 -2.73 6.11 -21.66
C THR A 48 -1.57 6.07 -22.66
N ILE A 49 -0.65 5.11 -22.54
CA ILE A 49 0.51 5.01 -23.42
C ILE A 49 0.08 4.40 -24.76
N ILE A 50 0.41 5.08 -25.86
CA ILE A 50 0.15 4.56 -27.21
C ILE A 50 0.99 3.29 -27.42
N LYS A 51 0.29 2.17 -27.57
CA LYS A 51 0.89 0.87 -27.83
C LYS A 51 1.38 0.83 -29.27
N SER A 52 2.69 0.59 -29.44
CA SER A 52 3.29 0.46 -30.78
C SER A 52 3.56 -1.01 -31.11
N ASN A 53 3.44 -1.37 -32.38
CA ASN A 53 3.81 -2.71 -32.87
C ASN A 53 5.34 -2.97 -32.82
N PHE A 54 6.14 -1.95 -32.49
CA PHE A 54 7.59 -2.09 -32.36
C PHE A 54 7.99 -2.79 -31.04
N PHE A 55 7.16 -2.68 -30.00
CA PHE A 55 7.36 -3.39 -28.73
C PHE A 55 6.10 -4.16 -28.35
N PRO A 56 6.01 -5.46 -28.70
CA PRO A 56 4.80 -6.25 -28.46
C PRO A 56 4.47 -6.37 -26.97
N GLU A 57 3.18 -6.40 -26.65
CA GLU A 57 2.67 -6.73 -25.32
C GLU A 57 2.61 -8.25 -25.16
N THR A 58 3.69 -8.83 -24.64
CA THR A 58 3.69 -10.25 -24.26
C THR A 58 3.16 -10.42 -22.83
N LEU A 59 2.74 -11.66 -22.50
CA LEU A 59 2.27 -11.99 -21.15
C LEU A 59 3.35 -11.76 -20.09
N GLU A 60 4.59 -12.12 -20.39
CA GLU A 60 5.74 -11.98 -19.50
C GLU A 60 6.00 -10.50 -19.19
N ARG A 61 5.94 -9.64 -20.22
CA ARG A 61 6.06 -8.19 -20.06
C ARG A 61 4.97 -7.65 -19.17
N LYS A 62 3.72 -8.06 -19.38
CA LYS A 62 2.59 -7.61 -18.56
C LYS A 62 2.75 -8.01 -17.10
N ILE A 63 3.17 -9.25 -16.84
CA ILE A 63 3.45 -9.72 -15.48
C ILE A 63 4.58 -8.90 -14.85
N PHE A 64 5.70 -8.72 -15.56
CA PHE A 64 6.83 -7.93 -15.06
C PHE A 64 6.41 -6.49 -14.74
N GLN A 65 5.63 -5.86 -15.62
CA GLN A 65 5.19 -4.47 -15.49
C GLN A 65 4.19 -4.32 -14.33
N ASP A 66 3.28 -5.28 -14.13
CA ASP A 66 2.39 -5.33 -12.97
C ASP A 66 3.19 -5.41 -11.65
N TYR A 67 4.22 -6.27 -11.56
CA TYR A 67 5.09 -6.33 -10.38
C TYR A 67 5.91 -5.04 -10.18
N LEU A 68 6.43 -4.48 -11.27
CA LEU A 68 7.16 -3.22 -11.23
C LEU A 68 6.30 -2.10 -10.65
N TYR A 69 5.04 -1.98 -11.07
CA TYR A 69 4.12 -0.98 -10.54
C TYR A 69 3.82 -1.19 -9.06
N GLN A 70 3.69 -2.44 -8.60
CA GLN A 70 3.53 -2.74 -7.18
C GLN A 70 4.76 -2.29 -6.36
N GLU A 71 5.98 -2.56 -6.83
CA GLU A 71 7.19 -2.16 -6.10
C GLU A 71 7.40 -0.64 -6.10
N ILE A 72 7.16 0.03 -7.23
CA ILE A 72 7.20 1.50 -7.30
C ILE A 72 6.18 2.09 -6.31
N ALA A 73 4.94 1.60 -6.32
CA ALA A 73 3.89 2.06 -5.42
C ALA A 73 4.30 1.91 -3.94
N ARG A 74 4.92 0.79 -3.56
CA ARG A 74 5.45 0.60 -2.19
C ARG A 74 6.58 1.56 -1.86
N ALA A 75 7.51 1.79 -2.78
CA ALA A 75 8.67 2.66 -2.56
C ALA A 75 8.31 4.15 -2.43
N VAL A 76 7.19 4.58 -3.00
CA VAL A 76 6.71 5.98 -2.90
C VAL A 76 5.73 6.21 -1.76
N SER A 77 5.08 5.15 -1.27
CA SER A 77 4.10 5.24 -0.19
C SER A 77 4.74 5.46 1.19
N GLY A 78 4.00 6.10 2.09
CA GLY A 78 4.42 6.30 3.48
C GLY A 78 5.53 7.34 3.68
N ARG A 79 5.83 8.16 2.66
CA ARG A 79 6.75 9.30 2.77
C ARG A 79 6.14 10.43 3.61
N PRO A 80 6.94 11.27 4.28
CA PRO A 80 6.42 12.44 4.99
C PRO A 80 5.58 13.32 4.06
N GLY A 81 4.37 13.68 4.49
CA GLY A 81 3.44 14.47 3.67
C GLY A 81 2.76 13.70 2.53
N SER A 82 2.90 12.37 2.46
CA SER A 82 2.16 11.52 1.54
C SER A 82 0.72 11.29 2.01
N LEU A 83 -0.14 10.71 1.15
CA LEU A 83 -1.53 10.44 1.52
C LEU A 83 -1.62 9.51 2.73
N GLY A 84 -0.77 8.49 2.79
CA GLY A 84 -0.70 7.56 3.91
C GLY A 84 -0.31 8.25 5.23
N ASP A 85 0.59 9.23 5.17
CA ASP A 85 1.01 10.02 6.33
C ASP A 85 -0.12 10.93 6.84
N TYR A 86 -0.83 11.60 5.93
CA TYR A 86 -2.02 12.39 6.27
C TYR A 86 -3.15 11.53 6.87
N LEU A 87 -3.38 10.35 6.30
CA LEU A 87 -4.37 9.41 6.81
C LEU A 87 -3.99 8.93 8.21
N TYR A 88 -2.72 8.55 8.41
CA TYR A 88 -2.19 8.17 9.71
C TYR A 88 -2.39 9.28 10.76
N GLY A 89 -2.00 10.51 10.44
CA GLY A 89 -2.18 11.66 11.34
C GLY A 89 -3.65 11.95 11.67
N SER A 90 -4.56 11.74 10.72
CA SER A 90 -6.00 11.90 10.91
C SER A 90 -6.58 10.80 11.81
N LEU A 91 -6.18 9.54 11.58
CA LEU A 91 -6.64 8.40 12.36
C LEU A 91 -6.09 8.41 13.80
N LEU A 92 -4.87 8.90 14.02
CA LEU A 92 -4.32 9.08 15.37
C LEU A 92 -5.15 10.02 16.25
N LYS A 93 -5.83 11.02 15.65
CA LYS A 93 -6.68 11.96 16.37
C LYS A 93 -8.03 11.35 16.76
N ASN A 94 -8.41 10.23 16.15
CA ASN A 94 -9.68 9.56 16.44
C ASN A 94 -9.63 8.84 17.80
N ALA A 95 -10.72 8.96 18.56
CA ALA A 95 -10.84 8.41 19.92
C ALA A 95 -10.61 6.89 19.99
N HIS A 96 -11.06 6.13 18.99
CA HIS A 96 -10.91 4.68 18.93
C HIS A 96 -9.42 4.28 18.87
N PHE A 97 -8.67 4.85 17.92
CA PHE A 97 -7.25 4.52 17.76
C PHE A 97 -6.40 5.04 18.92
N LYS A 98 -6.74 6.22 19.46
CA LYS A 98 -6.09 6.75 20.67
C LYS A 98 -6.27 5.82 21.88
N TYR A 99 -7.48 5.32 22.11
CA TYR A 99 -7.75 4.34 23.15
C TYR A 99 -6.94 3.05 22.93
N ARG A 100 -6.94 2.51 21.71
CA ARG A 100 -6.22 1.27 21.39
C ARG A 100 -4.70 1.39 21.61
N ILE A 101 -4.11 2.53 21.29
CA ILE A 101 -2.68 2.80 21.49
C ILE A 101 -2.34 2.88 22.98
N ASN A 102 -3.07 3.70 23.74
CA ASN A 102 -2.79 3.89 25.17
C ASN A 102 -2.96 2.61 26.00
N ASN A 103 -3.86 1.70 25.60
CA ASN A 103 -4.06 0.42 26.30
C ASN A 103 -3.05 -0.66 25.92
N ALA A 104 -2.30 -0.48 24.82
CA ALA A 104 -1.18 -1.36 24.50
C ALA A 104 0.07 -1.00 25.30
N ASP A 105 0.28 0.29 25.59
CA ASP A 105 1.42 0.78 26.38
C ASP A 105 1.31 0.43 27.89
N ASN A 106 0.11 0.04 28.36
CA ASN A 106 -0.18 -0.32 29.76
C ASN A 106 -0.08 -1.83 30.05
N LYS A 107 0.48 -2.63 29.14
CA LYS A 107 0.70 -4.08 29.29
C LYS A 107 2.17 -4.42 29.19
#